data_AF-A0A2J8AGL3-F1
#
_entry.id   AF-A0A2J8AGL3-F1
#
_cell.length_a   1.000
_cell.length_b   1.000
_cell.length_c   1.000
_cell.angle_alpha   90.00
_cell.angle_beta   90.00
_cell.angle_gamma   90.00
#
_symmetry.space_group_name_H-M   'P 1'
#
loop_
_entity.id
_entity.type
_entity.pdbx_description
1 polymer ?
#
loop_
_entity_poly.entity_id
_entity_poly.type
_entity_poly.pdbx_seq_one_letter_code
_entity_poly.pdbx_strand_id
1 'polypeptide(L)'
;MQEPPSADFFKTYANANATFWHGVAPAITDNYYARTLLGEAAWHEPVGGINASHLAAAQLVLTQFDIVVPLEAPAAVSSTLMSYGAGWPTTLQDVHDKDITNLQEQFSIDPVPYLPSEENLQHLYADQAVDVRLYELAVLLGRLAYLVYSTAAAGGAAAWPGMPPLHASSPEQNPAERLSQREVACALLRGPQGSAS
;
A
#
# COMPACT_ATOMS: atom_id res chain seq x y z
N MET A 1 10.60 -21.97 29.50
CA MET A 1 11.09 -21.34 28.27
C MET A 1 10.21 -21.90 27.16
N GLN A 2 9.38 -21.07 26.55
CA GLN A 2 8.48 -21.50 25.48
C GLN A 2 9.29 -21.49 24.18
N GLU A 3 9.31 -22.60 23.44
CA GLU A 3 10.00 -22.63 22.15
C GLU A 3 9.41 -21.54 21.22
N PRO A 4 10.24 -20.85 20.45
CA PRO A 4 9.76 -19.87 19.49
C PRO A 4 8.81 -20.54 18.49
N PRO A 5 7.76 -19.85 18.02
CA PRO A 5 6.85 -20.40 17.03
C PRO A 5 7.61 -20.81 15.76
N SER A 6 7.31 -21.98 15.21
CA SER A 6 8.02 -22.52 14.05
C SER A 6 7.84 -21.65 12.80
N ALA A 7 8.95 -21.41 12.11
CA ALA A 7 9.03 -20.72 10.82
C ALA A 7 8.77 -21.63 9.61
N ASP A 8 8.36 -22.89 9.80
CA ASP A 8 8.29 -23.88 8.71
C ASP A 8 7.33 -23.49 7.58
N PHE A 9 6.24 -22.78 7.90
CA PHE A 9 5.34 -22.22 6.88
C PHE A 9 6.10 -21.35 5.87
N PHE A 10 7.00 -20.47 6.34
CA PHE A 10 7.77 -19.55 5.49
C PHE A 10 8.80 -20.27 4.62
N LYS A 11 9.17 -21.49 4.96
CA LYS A 11 10.11 -22.32 4.17
C LYS A 11 9.42 -23.13 3.07
N THR A 12 8.08 -23.25 3.12
CA THR A 12 7.29 -24.07 2.18
C THR A 12 7.55 -23.72 0.71
N TYR A 13 7.81 -22.44 0.43
CA TYR A 13 8.01 -21.92 -0.93
C TYR A 13 9.44 -21.43 -1.17
N ALA A 14 10.39 -21.89 -0.36
CA ALA A 14 11.78 -21.47 -0.46
C ALA A 14 12.34 -21.74 -1.86
N ASN A 15 12.97 -20.72 -2.44
CA ASN A 15 13.59 -20.77 -3.78
C ASN A 15 12.63 -21.12 -4.92
N ALA A 16 11.32 -20.97 -4.72
CA ALA A 16 10.34 -21.23 -5.77
C ALA A 16 10.57 -20.31 -6.98
N ASN A 17 10.62 -20.91 -8.17
CA ASN A 17 10.97 -20.22 -9.42
C ASN A 17 9.74 -19.58 -10.10
N ALA A 18 9.97 -18.83 -11.18
CA ALA A 18 8.90 -18.17 -11.92
C ALA A 18 7.81 -19.15 -12.41
N THR A 19 8.20 -20.31 -12.95
CA THR A 19 7.26 -21.34 -13.41
C THR A 19 6.33 -21.83 -12.30
N PHE A 20 6.85 -22.05 -11.09
CA PHE A 20 6.04 -22.41 -9.93
C PHE A 20 5.00 -21.33 -9.63
N TRP A 21 5.46 -20.07 -9.55
CA TRP A 21 4.62 -18.93 -9.19
C TRP A 21 3.52 -18.65 -10.22
N HIS A 22 3.83 -18.77 -11.52
CA HIS A 22 2.85 -18.72 -12.59
C HIS A 22 1.80 -19.84 -12.51
N GLY A 23 2.19 -21.03 -12.05
CA GLY A 23 1.26 -22.15 -11.88
C GLY A 23 0.31 -22.00 -10.69
N VAL A 24 0.79 -21.43 -9.58
CA VAL A 24 0.02 -21.27 -8.34
C VAL A 24 -0.83 -20.01 -8.34
N ALA A 25 -0.29 -18.91 -8.86
CA ALA A 25 -0.87 -17.58 -8.72
C ALA A 25 -0.60 -16.71 -9.97
N PRO A 26 -1.10 -17.10 -11.16
CA PRO A 26 -0.75 -16.45 -12.42
C PRO A 26 -1.09 -14.96 -12.44
N ALA A 27 -2.28 -14.58 -11.95
CA ALA A 27 -2.68 -13.17 -11.94
C ALA A 27 -1.88 -12.30 -10.96
N ILE A 28 -1.33 -12.89 -9.89
CA ILE A 28 -0.50 -12.16 -8.91
C ILE A 28 0.93 -11.97 -9.45
N THR A 29 1.38 -12.89 -10.27
CA THR A 29 2.77 -13.01 -10.71
C THR A 29 2.99 -12.48 -12.12
N ASP A 30 1.97 -11.87 -12.73
CA ASP A 30 2.02 -11.22 -14.03
C ASP A 30 1.07 -10.00 -14.05
N ASN A 31 1.61 -8.82 -13.73
CA ASN A 31 0.94 -7.52 -13.82
C ASN A 31 -0.39 -7.44 -13.05
N TYR A 32 -0.32 -7.79 -11.76
CA TYR A 32 -1.46 -7.82 -10.84
C TYR A 32 -2.27 -6.52 -10.78
N TYR A 33 -1.62 -5.36 -10.74
CA TYR A 33 -2.31 -4.08 -10.65
C TYR A 33 -3.02 -3.72 -11.95
N ALA A 34 -2.40 -3.94 -13.11
CA ALA A 34 -3.06 -3.78 -14.40
C ALA A 34 -4.33 -4.65 -14.48
N ARG A 35 -4.23 -5.92 -14.08
CA ARG A 35 -5.38 -6.85 -14.02
C ARG A 35 -6.46 -6.37 -13.06
N THR A 36 -6.06 -5.90 -11.87
CA THR A 36 -6.99 -5.40 -10.85
C THR A 36 -7.74 -4.16 -11.33
N LEU A 37 -7.03 -3.19 -11.91
CA LEU A 37 -7.62 -1.94 -12.40
C LEU A 37 -8.58 -2.16 -13.57
N LEU A 38 -8.26 -3.11 -14.45
CA LEU A 38 -9.08 -3.42 -15.63
C LEU A 38 -10.20 -4.44 -15.34
N GLY A 39 -10.14 -5.11 -14.19
CA GLY A 39 -11.13 -6.10 -13.76
C GLY A 39 -11.25 -7.28 -14.73
N GLU A 40 -12.46 -7.82 -14.86
CA GLU A 40 -12.77 -9.02 -15.66
C GLU A 40 -12.29 -8.95 -17.12
N ALA A 41 -12.17 -7.74 -17.67
CA ALA A 41 -11.71 -7.55 -19.05
C ALA A 41 -10.25 -8.00 -19.28
N ALA A 42 -9.42 -8.01 -18.23
CA ALA A 42 -8.01 -8.42 -18.32
C ALA A 42 -7.61 -9.43 -17.24
N TRP A 43 -8.42 -9.66 -16.21
CA TRP A 43 -8.09 -10.52 -15.06
C TRP A 43 -7.67 -11.93 -15.48
N HIS A 44 -8.36 -12.50 -16.48
CA HIS A 44 -8.17 -13.87 -16.95
C HIS A 44 -7.22 -13.99 -18.16
N GLU A 45 -6.52 -12.92 -18.56
CA GLU A 45 -5.50 -13.02 -19.60
C GLU A 45 -4.44 -14.08 -19.21
N PRO A 46 -3.90 -14.87 -20.16
CA PRO A 46 -2.82 -15.79 -19.85
C PRO A 46 -1.60 -15.03 -19.32
N VAL A 47 -0.69 -15.73 -18.65
CA VAL A 47 0.61 -15.16 -18.24
C VAL A 47 1.34 -14.62 -19.48
N GLY A 48 1.76 -13.35 -19.42
CA GLY A 48 2.36 -12.62 -20.53
C GLY A 48 1.35 -12.04 -21.55
N GLY A 49 0.05 -12.16 -21.29
CA GLY A 49 -1.01 -11.58 -22.13
C GLY A 49 -1.21 -10.07 -21.90
N ILE A 50 -0.80 -9.56 -20.74
CA ILE A 50 -0.84 -8.14 -20.43
C ILE A 50 0.20 -7.39 -21.28
N ASN A 51 -0.22 -6.31 -21.93
CA ASN A 51 0.55 -5.67 -22.99
C ASN A 51 0.32 -4.14 -23.02
N ALA A 52 0.84 -3.46 -24.04
CA ALA A 52 0.79 -2.01 -24.14
C ALA A 52 -0.63 -1.41 -24.19
N SER A 53 -1.63 -2.09 -24.78
CA SER A 53 -3.00 -1.58 -24.76
C SER A 53 -3.62 -1.68 -23.36
N HIS A 54 -3.30 -2.74 -22.63
CA HIS A 54 -3.69 -2.89 -21.22
C HIS A 54 -3.04 -1.82 -20.35
N LEU A 55 -1.74 -1.52 -20.57
CA LEU A 55 -1.07 -0.42 -19.88
C LEU A 55 -1.81 0.91 -20.10
N ALA A 56 -2.09 1.28 -21.36
CA ALA A 56 -2.77 2.54 -21.66
C ALA A 56 -4.16 2.63 -21.01
N ALA A 57 -4.93 1.53 -21.03
CA ALA A 57 -6.23 1.48 -20.38
C ALA A 57 -6.11 1.58 -18.84
N ALA A 58 -5.17 0.86 -18.24
CA ALA A 58 -4.97 0.86 -16.80
C ALA A 58 -4.46 2.22 -16.30
N GLN A 59 -3.62 2.91 -17.08
CA GLN A 59 -3.21 4.28 -16.79
C GLN A 59 -4.41 5.24 -16.78
N LEU A 60 -5.32 5.11 -17.75
CA LEU A 60 -6.55 5.91 -17.77
C LEU A 60 -7.43 5.63 -16.54
N VAL A 61 -7.60 4.37 -16.14
CA VAL A 61 -8.34 4.02 -14.93
C VAL A 61 -7.65 4.60 -13.69
N LEU A 62 -6.33 4.45 -13.57
CA LEU A 62 -5.55 4.95 -12.44
C LEU A 62 -5.69 6.48 -12.28
N THR A 63 -5.70 7.23 -13.38
CA THR A 63 -5.87 8.70 -13.34
C THR A 63 -7.25 9.18 -12.89
N GLN A 64 -8.24 8.29 -12.82
CA GLN A 64 -9.59 8.62 -12.34
C GLN A 64 -9.73 8.52 -10.82
N PHE A 65 -8.73 7.96 -10.12
CA PHE A 65 -8.74 7.94 -8.65
C PHE A 65 -8.49 9.33 -8.11
N ASP A 66 -9.30 9.75 -7.14
CA ASP A 66 -9.12 11.04 -6.45
C ASP A 66 -7.78 11.11 -5.71
N ILE A 67 -7.31 9.96 -5.21
CA ILE A 67 -6.08 9.85 -4.43
C ILE A 67 -5.37 8.55 -4.78
N VAL A 68 -4.07 8.65 -5.01
CA VAL A 68 -3.17 7.49 -5.16
C VAL A 68 -2.06 7.64 -4.13
N VAL A 69 -1.91 6.65 -3.25
CA VAL A 69 -0.91 6.64 -2.17
C VAL A 69 0.11 5.53 -2.45
N PRO A 70 1.33 5.87 -2.92
CA PRO A 70 2.39 4.89 -3.04
C PRO A 70 2.84 4.41 -1.65
N LEU A 71 3.01 3.09 -1.48
CA LEU A 71 3.44 2.52 -0.19
C LEU A 71 4.83 3.00 0.23
N GLU A 72 5.75 3.12 -0.73
CA GLU A 72 7.12 3.61 -0.50
C GLU A 72 7.24 5.14 -0.48
N ALA A 73 6.12 5.86 -0.40
CA ALA A 73 6.16 7.31 -0.27
C ALA A 73 6.68 7.71 1.12
N PRO A 74 7.48 8.80 1.23
CA PRO A 74 7.87 9.32 2.54
C PRO A 74 6.65 9.59 3.43
N ALA A 75 6.78 9.36 4.73
CA ALA A 75 5.69 9.53 5.70
C ALA A 75 4.95 10.87 5.57
N ALA A 76 5.68 11.98 5.38
CA ALA A 76 5.05 13.29 5.20
C ALA A 76 4.12 13.36 3.97
N VAL A 77 4.49 12.67 2.88
CA VAL A 77 3.69 12.59 1.65
C VAL A 77 2.43 11.76 1.90
N SER A 78 2.57 10.52 2.39
CA SER A 78 1.44 9.63 2.63
C SER A 78 0.47 10.21 3.67
N SER A 79 0.97 10.78 4.77
CA SER A 79 0.15 11.44 5.80
C SER A 79 -0.63 12.64 5.25
N THR A 80 -0.03 13.44 4.38
CA THR A 80 -0.72 14.59 3.74
C THR A 80 -1.79 14.10 2.77
N LEU A 81 -1.49 13.08 1.96
CA LEU A 81 -2.46 12.51 1.02
C LEU A 81 -3.66 11.90 1.75
N MET A 82 -3.43 11.17 2.83
CA MET A 82 -4.51 10.56 3.61
C MET A 82 -5.37 11.59 4.35
N SER A 83 -4.74 12.63 4.89
CA SER A 83 -5.48 13.66 5.62
C SER A 83 -6.31 14.55 4.70
N TYR A 84 -5.68 15.17 3.69
CA TYR A 84 -6.37 16.08 2.77
C TYR A 84 -7.20 15.37 1.71
N GLY A 85 -6.73 14.23 1.23
CA GLY A 85 -7.46 13.45 0.25
C GLY A 85 -8.60 12.67 0.89
N ALA A 86 -8.29 11.80 1.86
CA ALA A 86 -9.26 10.85 2.40
C ALA A 86 -10.00 11.38 3.64
N GLY A 87 -9.58 12.51 4.21
CA GLY A 87 -10.14 13.05 5.45
C GLY A 87 -9.73 12.25 6.70
N TRP A 88 -8.71 11.38 6.61
CA TRP A 88 -8.39 10.46 7.70
C TRP A 88 -7.49 11.12 8.74
N PRO A 89 -7.85 11.04 10.04
CA PRO A 89 -7.07 11.64 11.12
C PRO A 89 -5.84 10.80 11.52
N THR A 90 -5.76 9.57 11.00
CA THR A 90 -4.74 8.57 11.28
C THR A 90 -4.16 8.11 9.96
N THR A 91 -2.87 7.89 9.93
CA THR A 91 -2.12 7.61 8.71
C THR A 91 -1.74 6.14 8.67
N LEU A 92 -1.33 5.64 7.50
CA LEU A 92 -0.70 4.32 7.40
C LEU A 92 0.55 4.25 8.28
N GLN A 93 1.13 5.41 8.66
CA GLN A 93 2.27 5.62 9.57
C GLN A 93 1.89 5.68 11.08
N ASP A 94 0.61 5.44 11.42
CA ASP A 94 0.21 5.19 12.81
C ASP A 94 -0.20 3.73 13.08
N VAL A 95 -0.39 2.92 12.03
CA VAL A 95 -0.82 1.52 12.09
C VAL A 95 0.23 0.63 11.38
N HIS A 96 1.31 0.22 12.07
CA HIS A 96 2.38 -0.69 11.53
C HIS A 96 2.44 -1.99 12.31
N ASP A 97 1.29 -2.63 12.47
CA ASP A 97 1.24 -3.95 13.10
C ASP A 97 1.86 -5.05 12.20
N LYS A 98 2.03 -4.78 10.90
CA LYS A 98 2.55 -5.73 9.90
C LYS A 98 3.87 -5.24 9.30
N ASP A 99 4.91 -5.28 10.11
CA ASP A 99 6.30 -5.03 9.70
C ASP A 99 7.03 -6.36 9.51
N ILE A 100 7.78 -6.49 8.40
CA ILE A 100 8.62 -7.66 8.14
C ILE A 100 9.72 -7.82 9.20
N THR A 101 10.23 -6.72 9.77
CA THR A 101 11.22 -6.77 10.85
C THR A 101 10.63 -7.38 12.12
N ASN A 102 9.39 -7.01 12.49
CA ASN A 102 8.69 -7.63 13.63
C ASN A 102 8.46 -9.13 13.40
N LEU A 103 8.13 -9.55 12.18
CA LEU A 103 7.97 -10.96 11.84
C LEU A 103 9.31 -11.72 11.89
N GLN A 104 10.39 -11.12 11.40
CA GLN A 104 11.74 -11.70 11.47
C GLN A 104 12.17 -11.92 12.93
N GLU A 105 11.91 -10.96 13.81
CA GLU A 105 12.18 -11.09 15.25
C GLU A 105 11.30 -12.16 15.89
N GLN A 106 9.97 -12.11 15.66
CA GLN A 106 9.00 -13.03 16.27
C GLN A 106 9.26 -14.49 15.91
N PHE A 107 9.60 -14.77 14.66
CA PHE A 107 9.84 -16.13 14.16
C PHE A 107 11.33 -16.49 14.06
N SER A 108 12.23 -15.57 14.47
CA SER A 108 13.69 -15.73 14.35
C SER A 108 14.11 -16.24 12.96
N ILE A 109 13.52 -15.65 11.91
CA ILE A 109 13.70 -16.08 10.52
C ILE A 109 14.48 -15.03 9.73
N ASP A 110 15.51 -15.49 9.02
CA ASP A 110 16.10 -14.75 7.91
C ASP A 110 15.42 -15.21 6.60
N PRO A 111 14.67 -14.35 5.88
CA PRO A 111 14.01 -14.72 4.64
C PRO A 111 14.97 -14.79 3.45
N VAL A 112 16.14 -14.16 3.52
CA VAL A 112 17.06 -14.00 2.38
C VAL A 112 17.47 -15.34 1.76
N PRO A 113 17.80 -16.41 2.52
CA PRO A 113 18.15 -17.72 1.96
C PRO A 113 16.98 -18.46 1.29
N TYR A 114 15.75 -17.96 1.44
CA TYR A 114 14.53 -18.58 0.91
C TYR A 114 13.95 -17.80 -0.27
N LEU A 115 14.51 -16.64 -0.63
CA LEU A 115 14.11 -15.89 -1.81
C LEU A 115 14.47 -16.66 -3.09
N PRO A 116 13.76 -16.42 -4.21
CA PRO A 116 14.17 -16.96 -5.50
C PRO A 116 15.60 -16.53 -5.85
N SER A 117 16.29 -17.33 -6.68
CA SER A 117 17.60 -16.91 -7.21
C SER A 117 17.50 -15.58 -7.95
N GLU A 118 18.60 -14.84 -8.01
CA GLU A 118 18.66 -13.54 -8.71
C GLU A 118 18.15 -13.63 -10.15
N GLU A 119 18.53 -14.69 -10.89
CA GLU A 119 18.01 -14.95 -12.24
C GLU A 119 16.48 -15.11 -12.27
N ASN A 120 15.90 -15.83 -11.31
CA ASN A 120 14.45 -15.99 -11.22
C ASN A 120 13.74 -14.70 -10.79
N LEU A 121 14.35 -13.92 -9.91
CA LEU A 121 13.83 -12.60 -9.54
C LEU A 121 13.81 -11.68 -10.76
N GLN A 122 14.87 -11.67 -11.56
CA GLN A 122 14.93 -10.88 -12.79
C GLN A 122 13.84 -11.28 -13.79
N HIS A 123 13.55 -12.58 -13.94
CA HIS A 123 12.41 -13.03 -14.75
C HIS A 123 11.08 -12.52 -14.18
N LEU A 124 10.82 -12.73 -12.89
CA LEU A 124 9.59 -12.25 -12.24
C LEU A 124 9.41 -10.74 -12.38
N TYR A 125 10.50 -9.96 -12.25
CA TYR A 125 10.48 -8.52 -12.47
C TYR A 125 10.21 -8.13 -13.92
N ALA A 126 10.79 -8.85 -14.89
CA ALA A 126 10.54 -8.62 -16.30
C ALA A 126 9.07 -8.88 -16.65
N ASP A 127 8.45 -9.89 -16.05
CA ASP A 127 7.03 -10.18 -16.20
C ASP A 127 6.15 -9.05 -15.66
N GLN A 128 6.62 -8.25 -14.68
CA GLN A 128 5.90 -7.08 -14.14
C GLN A 128 6.09 -5.78 -14.95
N ALA A 129 6.61 -5.82 -16.18
CA ALA A 129 7.00 -4.60 -16.89
C ALA A 129 5.87 -3.56 -17.03
N VAL A 130 4.61 -3.98 -17.18
CA VAL A 130 3.46 -3.06 -17.26
C VAL A 130 3.16 -2.44 -15.89
N ASP A 131 3.15 -3.25 -14.83
CA ASP A 131 2.92 -2.76 -13.47
C ASP A 131 4.03 -1.82 -12.99
N VAL A 132 5.30 -2.04 -13.39
CA VAL A 132 6.39 -1.10 -13.11
C VAL A 132 6.07 0.27 -13.69
N ARG A 133 5.56 0.34 -14.92
CA ARG A 133 5.15 1.62 -15.55
C ARG A 133 3.92 2.22 -14.90
N LEU A 134 2.96 1.40 -14.47
CA LEU A 134 1.80 1.87 -13.70
C LEU A 134 2.23 2.45 -12.34
N TYR A 135 3.19 1.81 -11.67
CA TYR A 135 3.74 2.27 -10.40
C TYR A 135 4.46 3.61 -10.54
N GLU A 136 5.25 3.79 -11.60
CA GLU A 136 5.88 5.09 -11.92
C GLU A 136 4.84 6.21 -12.06
N LEU A 137 3.72 5.94 -12.75
CA LEU A 137 2.60 6.89 -12.85
C LEU A 137 1.92 7.12 -11.49
N ALA A 138 1.68 6.07 -10.71
CA ALA A 138 1.09 6.17 -9.37
C ALA A 138 1.92 7.08 -8.45
N VAL A 139 3.25 6.94 -8.48
CA VAL A 139 4.17 7.81 -7.75
C VAL A 139 4.06 9.26 -8.20
N LEU A 140 3.96 9.50 -9.52
CA LEU A 140 3.78 10.84 -10.06
C LEU A 140 2.46 11.47 -9.60
N LEU A 141 1.35 10.73 -9.69
CA LEU A 141 0.03 11.20 -9.24
C LEU A 141 0.02 11.53 -7.75
N GLY A 142 0.59 10.66 -6.90
CA GLY A 142 0.71 10.92 -5.47
C GLY A 142 1.55 12.17 -5.17
N ARG A 143 2.64 12.41 -5.90
CA ARG A 143 3.46 13.64 -5.74
C ARG A 143 2.71 14.90 -6.18
N LEU A 144 1.92 14.83 -7.26
CA LEU A 144 1.10 15.95 -7.70
C LEU A 144 0.02 16.31 -6.67
N ALA A 145 -0.69 15.31 -6.15
CA ALA A 145 -1.68 15.52 -5.09
C ALA A 145 -1.03 16.11 -3.82
N TYR A 146 0.15 15.61 -3.43
CA TYR A 146 0.91 16.18 -2.31
C TYR A 146 1.24 17.67 -2.52
N LEU A 147 1.67 18.07 -3.72
CA LEU A 147 1.96 19.48 -4.02
C LEU A 147 0.72 20.37 -3.86
N VAL A 148 -0.43 19.91 -4.37
CA VAL A 148 -1.70 20.64 -4.25
C VAL A 148 -2.10 20.78 -2.77
N TYR A 149 -2.09 19.68 -2.02
CA TYR A 149 -2.54 19.68 -0.63
C TYR A 149 -1.60 20.42 0.31
N SER A 150 -0.28 20.28 0.13
CA SER A 150 0.70 21.05 0.91
C SER A 150 0.61 22.56 0.63
N THR A 151 0.32 22.96 -0.62
CA THR A 151 0.07 24.36 -0.96
C THR A 151 -1.21 24.88 -0.31
N ALA A 152 -2.29 24.10 -0.32
CA ALA A 152 -3.54 24.43 0.35
C ALA A 152 -3.31 24.59 1.88
N ALA A 153 -2.59 23.66 2.49
CA ALA A 153 -2.21 23.71 3.90
C ALA A 153 -1.40 24.97 4.24
N ALA A 154 -0.40 25.30 3.42
CA ALA A 154 0.40 26.52 3.59
C ALA A 154 -0.43 27.81 3.42
N GLY A 155 -1.50 27.76 2.62
CA GLY A 155 -2.49 28.82 2.48
C GLY A 155 -3.51 28.91 3.63
N GLY A 156 -3.38 28.06 4.66
CA GLY A 156 -4.28 28.03 5.82
C GLY A 156 -5.56 27.23 5.61
N ALA A 157 -5.70 26.48 4.52
CA ALA A 157 -6.78 25.51 4.40
C ALA A 157 -6.57 24.40 5.42
N ALA A 158 -7.66 23.92 6.02
CA ALA A 158 -7.65 22.67 6.77
C ALA A 158 -8.14 21.55 5.86
N ALA A 159 -7.64 20.34 6.05
CA ALA A 159 -8.10 19.16 5.33
C ALA A 159 -9.62 18.96 5.47
N TRP A 160 -10.17 19.17 6.68
CA TRP A 160 -11.60 19.30 6.94
C TRP A 160 -11.84 20.01 8.28
N PRO A 161 -13.05 20.55 8.52
CA PRO A 161 -13.38 21.24 9.76
C PRO A 161 -13.21 20.33 10.99
N GLY A 162 -12.40 20.76 11.96
CA GLY A 162 -12.16 20.02 13.20
C GLY A 162 -11.03 18.99 13.15
N MET A 163 -10.31 18.86 12.03
CA MET A 163 -9.12 18.01 11.99
C MET A 163 -8.02 18.57 12.91
N PRO A 164 -7.37 17.75 13.75
CA PRO A 164 -6.18 18.18 14.46
C PRO A 164 -5.06 18.56 13.47
N PRO A 165 -4.17 19.51 13.81
CA PRO A 165 -3.04 19.85 12.95
C PRO A 165 -2.21 18.61 12.62
N LEU A 166 -1.81 18.46 11.35
CA LEU A 166 -0.79 17.49 10.96
C LEU A 166 0.47 17.77 11.80
N HIS A 167 0.95 16.75 12.52
CA HIS A 167 2.04 16.82 13.51
C HIS A 167 1.70 17.35 14.91
N ALA A 168 0.43 17.39 15.32
CA ALA A 168 0.07 17.46 16.75
C ALA A 168 0.27 16.11 17.49
N SER A 169 1.02 15.17 16.91
CA SER A 169 1.57 14.04 17.65
C SER A 169 2.61 14.59 18.62
N SER A 170 2.23 14.75 19.88
CA SER A 170 3.16 14.95 20.98
C SER A 170 4.36 14.00 20.84
N PRO A 171 5.60 14.47 21.04
CA PRO A 171 6.71 13.56 21.20
C PRO A 171 6.42 12.66 22.41
N GLU A 172 6.71 11.36 22.27
CA GLU A 172 6.71 10.38 23.37
C GLU A 172 5.36 9.88 23.93
N GLN A 173 4.38 9.54 23.08
CA GLN A 173 3.31 8.63 23.53
C GLN A 173 3.31 7.34 22.72
N ASN A 174 3.55 6.23 23.44
CA ASN A 174 3.56 4.87 22.95
C ASN A 174 2.32 4.64 22.06
N PRO A 175 2.44 4.14 20.81
CA PRO A 175 1.31 3.90 19.92
C PRO A 175 0.19 3.07 20.57
N ALA A 176 0.55 2.14 21.46
CA ALA A 176 -0.39 1.32 22.22
C ALA A 176 -1.23 2.15 23.23
N GLU A 177 -0.70 3.24 23.78
CA GLU A 177 -1.44 4.15 24.67
C GLU A 177 -2.38 5.08 23.90
N ARG A 178 -2.02 5.48 22.66
CA ARG A 178 -2.93 6.24 21.79
C ARG A 178 -4.14 5.41 21.35
N LEU A 179 -3.94 4.13 21.05
CA LEU A 179 -4.99 3.19 20.64
C LEU A 179 -5.86 2.69 21.81
N SER A 180 -5.35 2.71 23.04
CA SER A 180 -6.15 2.36 24.22
C SER A 180 -7.00 3.52 24.74
N GLN A 181 -6.58 4.77 24.50
CA GLN A 181 -7.32 5.97 24.91
C GLN A 181 -8.34 6.47 23.89
N ARG A 182 -8.16 6.14 22.61
CA ARG A 182 -9.21 6.30 21.60
C ARG A 182 -9.67 4.90 21.23
N GLU A 183 -10.90 4.56 21.62
CA GLU A 183 -11.66 3.55 20.90
C GLU A 183 -11.77 3.99 19.43
N VAL A 184 -10.74 3.71 18.64
CA VAL A 184 -10.81 3.78 17.19
C VAL A 184 -11.55 2.52 16.79
N ALA A 185 -12.85 2.51 17.06
CA ALA A 185 -13.76 1.72 16.27
C ALA A 185 -13.48 2.14 14.82
N CYS A 186 -13.08 1.19 13.98
CA CYS A 186 -12.95 1.39 12.54
C CYS A 186 -14.31 1.82 11.99
N ALA A 187 -14.62 3.10 12.13
CA ALA A 187 -15.84 3.71 11.67
C ALA A 187 -15.56 4.20 10.26
N LEU A 188 -15.89 3.36 9.29
CA LEU A 188 -16.56 3.83 8.08
C LEU A 188 -17.55 4.93 8.51
N LEU A 189 -17.17 6.16 8.18
CA LEU A 189 -17.81 7.44 8.42
C LEU A 189 -19.33 7.34 8.72
N ARG A 190 -19.74 7.66 9.96
CA ARG A 190 -21.07 8.25 10.15
C ARG A 190 -20.97 9.68 9.62
N GLY A 191 -21.67 9.95 8.52
CA GLY A 191 -21.81 11.28 7.91
C GLY A 191 -22.38 12.32 8.87
N PRO A 192 -22.49 13.59 8.42
CA PRO A 192 -22.75 14.73 9.29
C PRO A 192 -24.08 14.54 10.02
N GLN A 193 -24.04 14.45 11.34
CA GLN A 193 -25.25 14.52 12.15
C GLN A 193 -25.76 15.95 12.04
N GLY A 194 -26.87 16.10 11.34
CA GLY A 194 -27.62 17.34 11.24
C GLY A 194 -27.96 17.87 12.63
N SER A 195 -27.79 19.17 12.79
CA SER A 195 -28.31 19.94 13.91
C SER A 195 -29.80 19.68 14.08
N ALA A 196 -30.19 19.16 15.25
CA ALA A 196 -31.54 19.30 15.75
C ALA A 196 -31.44 20.00 17.11
N SER A 197 -31.98 21.23 17.09
CA SER A 197 -32.35 22.10 18.20
C SER A 197 -33.13 21.39 19.30
#